data_AF-A0A2H4TKS7-F1
#
_entry.id   AF-A0A2H4TKS7-F1
#
_cell.length_a   1.000
_cell.length_b   1.000
_cell.length_c   1.000
_cell.angle_alpha   90.00
_cell.angle_beta   90.00
_cell.angle_gamma   90.00
#
_symmetry.space_group_name_H-M   'P 1'
#
loop_
_entity.id
_entity.type
_entity.pdbx_description
1 polymer ?
#
loop_
_entity_poly.entity_id
_entity_poly.type
_entity_poly.pdbx_seq_one_letter_code
_entity_poly.pdbx_strand_id
1 'polypeptide(L)'
;MASINTIVKRKQYLWLGIVVVGTASAIGGALYLSDVDMSGNGETVAEQEPVPDMTGVVDTTFDDKVRQHATTEMQVTAAQMQKQYEEIRRELDVLNKQRGDDQRRIEKLGQDNAALAEQVKALGANPVTATGEPVPQMPASPPGPEGEPQPGNTPVSFPPQGSVAVPPPTAFYPGNGVTPPPQVTNQSVPVPNRIQRKVFTWLQSLLVWSPGQRDIIKTVALVLMVLDHANRILHLDQSWMFLVGRGAFPLFALVWGLNLSRHTHIRQEAINRLWGWAVIAQFAYYLAGFPWYEGNILFAFAVAAQVLTWCETRTWWRSAETMLLLAMWLPFSGTSYGIAGLLMLAVSHRLYRAEDRMERLALVACLPAVIPALNLATSDAAAVAGLVMTVLTVGLVSCAGKSLPRFWPGDFFPTFYACHLAVLGVLAL
;
A
#
# COMPACT_ATOMS: atom_id res chain seq x y z
N MET A 1 -15.08 -40.43 31.58
CA MET A 1 -16.10 -39.40 31.87
C MET A 1 -15.47 -38.36 32.79
N ALA A 2 -15.23 -37.15 32.31
CA ALA A 2 -14.67 -36.07 33.13
C ALA A 2 -15.66 -35.75 34.27
N SER A 3 -15.18 -35.67 35.51
CA SER A 3 -16.05 -35.36 36.65
C SER A 3 -16.78 -34.04 36.40
N ILE A 4 -18.04 -33.91 36.81
CA ILE A 4 -18.84 -32.68 36.63
C ILE A 4 -18.08 -31.45 37.15
N ASN A 5 -17.26 -31.64 38.20
CA ASN A 5 -16.40 -30.61 38.78
C ASN A 5 -15.33 -30.08 37.81
N THR A 6 -14.72 -30.91 36.97
CA THR A 6 -13.71 -30.45 36.00
C THR A 6 -14.33 -29.71 34.82
N ILE A 7 -15.53 -30.12 34.39
CA ILE A 7 -16.28 -29.42 33.34
C ILE A 7 -16.75 -28.04 33.83
N VAL A 8 -17.23 -27.96 35.08
CA VAL A 8 -17.67 -26.70 35.68
C VAL A 8 -16.48 -25.76 35.91
N LYS A 9 -15.34 -26.25 36.42
CA LYS A 9 -14.12 -25.44 36.57
C LYS A 9 -13.62 -24.90 35.23
N ARG A 10 -13.65 -25.70 34.16
CA ARG A 10 -13.25 -25.26 32.82
C ARG A 10 -14.16 -24.17 32.26
N LYS A 11 -15.47 -24.28 32.49
CA LYS A 11 -16.43 -23.22 32.13
C LYS A 11 -16.22 -21.96 32.98
N GLN A 12 -15.92 -22.10 34.27
CA GLN A 12 -15.61 -20.97 35.14
C GLN A 12 -14.32 -20.26 34.73
N TYR A 13 -13.26 -20.97 34.36
CA TYR A 13 -12.04 -20.34 33.83
C TYR A 13 -12.26 -19.67 32.48
N LEU A 14 -13.11 -20.23 31.61
CA LEU A 14 -13.49 -19.59 30.36
C LEU A 14 -14.27 -18.29 30.58
N TRP A 15 -15.24 -18.30 31.50
CA TRP A 15 -15.97 -17.09 31.90
C TRP A 15 -15.05 -16.07 32.59
N LEU A 16 -14.13 -16.52 33.44
CA LEU A 16 -13.17 -15.67 34.13
C LEU A 16 -12.19 -15.04 33.13
N GLY A 17 -11.73 -15.78 32.12
CA GLY A 17 -10.90 -15.24 31.03
C GLY A 17 -11.64 -14.19 30.19
N ILE A 18 -12.92 -14.42 29.86
CA ILE A 18 -13.76 -13.44 29.15
C ILE A 18 -13.96 -12.19 30.01
N VAL A 19 -14.21 -12.35 31.32
CA VAL A 19 -14.36 -11.23 32.25
C VAL A 19 -13.04 -10.47 32.39
N VAL A 20 -11.91 -11.13 32.57
CA VAL A 20 -10.60 -10.47 32.68
C VAL A 20 -10.23 -9.73 31.40
N VAL A 21 -10.47 -10.32 30.22
CA VAL A 21 -10.23 -9.65 28.93
C VAL A 21 -11.21 -8.50 28.72
N GLY A 22 -12.49 -8.68 29.08
CA GLY A 22 -13.50 -7.64 29.03
C GLY A 22 -13.20 -6.48 29.97
N THR A 23 -12.78 -6.77 31.21
CA THR A 23 -12.36 -5.78 32.21
C THR A 23 -11.07 -5.10 31.80
N ALA A 24 -10.07 -5.80 31.26
CA ALA A 24 -8.86 -5.19 30.72
C ALA A 24 -9.15 -4.31 29.49
N SER A 25 -10.09 -4.73 28.63
CA SER A 25 -10.55 -3.93 27.49
C SER A 25 -11.37 -2.72 27.92
N ALA A 26 -12.16 -2.84 28.99
CA ALA A 26 -12.93 -1.75 29.58
C ALA A 26 -12.03 -0.78 30.34
N ILE A 27 -11.02 -1.26 31.08
CA ILE A 27 -10.02 -0.42 31.75
C ILE A 27 -9.14 0.26 30.70
N GLY A 28 -8.68 -0.45 29.67
CA GLY A 28 -7.94 0.14 28.55
C GLY A 28 -8.78 1.15 27.77
N GLY A 29 -10.07 0.85 27.54
CA GLY A 29 -11.02 1.76 26.92
C GLY A 29 -11.38 2.96 27.79
N ALA A 30 -11.46 2.78 29.11
CA ALA A 30 -11.72 3.84 30.08
C ALA A 30 -10.48 4.73 30.30
N LEU A 31 -9.27 4.15 30.30
CA LEU A 31 -8.01 4.91 30.32
C LEU A 31 -7.81 5.68 29.02
N TYR A 32 -8.19 5.09 27.89
CA TYR A 32 -8.19 5.77 26.60
C TYR A 32 -9.24 6.90 26.55
N LEU A 33 -10.47 6.65 27.01
CA LEU A 33 -11.50 7.68 27.11
C LEU A 33 -11.13 8.75 28.14
N SER A 34 -10.43 8.42 29.23
CA SER A 34 -9.94 9.40 30.20
C SER A 34 -8.75 10.19 29.69
N ASP A 35 -7.92 9.66 28.78
CA ASP A 35 -6.89 10.45 28.07
C ASP A 35 -7.51 11.34 26.99
N VAL A 36 -8.62 10.91 26.39
CA VAL A 36 -9.40 11.73 25.44
C VAL A 36 -10.20 12.81 26.18
N ASP A 37 -10.75 12.54 27.38
CA ASP A 37 -11.36 13.51 28.30
C ASP A 37 -10.31 14.37 29.04
N MET A 38 -9.08 13.91 29.25
CA MET A 38 -7.98 14.77 29.72
C MET A 38 -7.44 15.70 28.62
N SER A 39 -7.85 15.48 27.35
CA SER A 39 -7.71 16.45 26.26
C SER A 39 -8.96 17.30 26.04
N GLY A 40 -10.01 17.10 26.84
CA GLY A 40 -11.27 17.84 26.77
C GLY A 40 -12.05 17.82 28.08
N ASN A 41 -11.96 18.92 28.83
CA ASN A 41 -12.67 19.22 30.08
C ASN A 41 -12.18 18.53 31.37
N GLY A 42 -11.19 19.15 32.00
CA GLY A 42 -11.05 19.09 33.45
C GLY A 42 -12.03 20.05 34.14
N GLU A 43 -13.17 19.52 34.59
CA GLU A 43 -13.96 20.13 35.68
C GLU A 43 -14.32 19.05 36.71
N THR A 44 -13.67 19.09 37.87
CA THR A 44 -14.26 18.60 39.12
C THR A 44 -14.34 19.78 40.08
N VAL A 45 -15.58 20.07 40.49
CA VAL A 45 -15.97 21.18 41.35
C VAL A 45 -15.53 20.91 42.79
N ALA A 46 -14.72 21.81 43.34
CA ALA A 46 -14.63 22.03 44.77
C ALA A 46 -14.56 23.55 45.02
N GLU A 47 -15.56 24.04 45.75
CA GLU A 47 -15.73 25.38 46.33
C GLU A 47 -15.68 26.61 45.42
N GLN A 48 -16.83 27.29 45.34
CA GLN A 48 -16.98 28.62 44.78
C GLN A 48 -16.11 29.63 45.54
N GLU A 49 -15.01 30.06 44.93
CA GLU A 49 -14.54 31.44 45.08
C GLU A 49 -15.32 32.34 44.10
N PRO A 50 -15.62 33.59 44.49
CA PRO A 50 -16.50 34.47 43.74
C PRO A 50 -15.95 34.70 42.32
N VAL A 51 -16.88 34.66 41.35
CA VAL A 51 -16.63 34.81 39.90
C VAL A 51 -15.57 35.88 39.64
N PRO A 52 -14.40 35.51 39.09
CA PRO A 52 -13.42 36.48 38.62
C PRO A 52 -14.07 37.33 37.53
N ASP A 53 -14.03 38.64 37.75
CA ASP A 53 -14.57 39.66 36.89
C ASP A 53 -14.06 39.50 35.44
N MET A 54 -14.99 39.30 34.50
CA MET A 54 -14.74 39.24 33.05
C MET A 54 -14.51 40.65 32.45
N THR A 55 -13.85 41.54 33.18
CA THR A 55 -13.52 42.88 32.71
C THR A 55 -12.04 43.18 32.94
N GLY A 56 -11.25 42.95 31.88
CA GLY A 56 -9.83 43.29 31.79
C GLY A 56 -8.94 42.04 31.79
N VAL A 57 -8.09 41.74 30.81
CA VAL A 57 -7.40 42.60 29.86
C VAL A 57 -7.11 41.77 28.60
N VAL A 58 -7.86 42.01 27.52
CA VAL A 58 -7.35 41.72 26.16
C VAL A 58 -6.38 42.85 25.87
N ASP A 59 -5.11 42.67 26.22
CA ASP A 59 -4.10 43.66 25.86
C ASP A 59 -3.99 43.69 24.34
N THR A 60 -3.97 44.91 23.77
CA THR A 60 -3.80 45.16 22.32
C THR A 60 -2.58 44.44 21.75
N THR A 61 -1.61 44.12 22.59
CA THR A 61 -0.39 43.37 22.30
C THR A 61 -0.62 41.93 21.84
N PHE A 62 -1.70 41.25 22.28
CA PHE A 62 -2.00 39.88 21.86
C PHE A 62 -2.68 39.84 20.49
N ASP A 63 -3.66 40.73 20.26
CA ASP A 63 -4.30 40.88 18.94
C ASP A 63 -3.31 41.36 17.88
N ASP A 64 -2.38 42.25 18.23
CA ASP A 64 -1.32 42.69 17.33
C ASP A 64 -0.35 41.56 16.99
N LYS A 65 0.00 40.68 17.94
CA LYS A 65 0.86 39.52 17.68
C LYS A 65 0.19 38.49 16.78
N VAL A 66 -1.09 38.20 16.98
CA VAL A 66 -1.83 37.25 16.12
C VAL A 66 -1.99 37.82 14.71
N ARG A 67 -2.30 39.11 14.59
CA ARG A 67 -2.35 39.80 13.28
C ARG A 67 -0.98 39.85 12.60
N GLN A 68 0.10 40.12 13.34
CA GLN A 68 1.47 40.09 12.82
C GLN A 68 1.87 38.69 12.37
N HIS A 69 1.49 37.64 13.11
CA HIS A 69 1.79 36.25 12.72
C HIS A 69 1.03 35.84 11.46
N ALA A 70 -0.27 36.13 11.38
CA ALA A 70 -1.09 35.81 10.22
C ALA A 70 -0.62 36.58 8.96
N THR A 71 -0.24 37.85 9.11
CA THR A 71 0.30 38.64 7.98
C THR A 71 1.69 38.19 7.58
N THR A 72 2.54 37.80 8.54
CA THR A 72 3.89 37.28 8.25
C THR A 72 3.81 35.93 7.53
N GLU A 73 2.99 34.98 7.99
CA GLU A 73 2.80 33.70 7.30
C GLU A 73 2.23 33.88 5.89
N MET A 74 1.30 34.83 5.71
CA MET A 74 0.74 35.13 4.40
C MET A 74 1.80 35.74 3.46
N GLN A 75 2.64 36.65 3.96
CA GLN A 75 3.75 37.23 3.19
C GLN A 75 4.83 36.19 2.84
N VAL A 76 5.16 35.28 3.78
CA VAL A 76 6.10 34.18 3.54
C VAL A 76 5.56 33.21 2.50
N THR A 77 4.26 32.88 2.57
CA THR A 77 3.59 32.02 1.58
C THR A 77 3.56 32.67 0.20
N ALA A 78 3.25 33.97 0.13
CA ALA A 78 3.28 34.72 -1.13
C ALA A 78 4.70 34.80 -1.72
N ALA A 79 5.72 35.00 -0.89
CA ALA A 79 7.12 35.01 -1.32
C ALA A 79 7.59 33.62 -1.82
N GLN A 80 7.15 32.54 -1.18
CA GLN A 80 7.43 31.17 -1.64
C GLN A 80 6.76 30.87 -2.98
N MET A 81 5.50 31.27 -3.17
CA MET A 81 4.78 31.15 -4.45
C MET A 81 5.50 31.92 -5.56
N GLN A 82 5.95 33.15 -5.29
CA GLN A 82 6.71 33.97 -6.24
C GLN A 82 8.00 33.25 -6.68
N LYS A 83 8.73 32.67 -5.70
CA LYS A 83 9.96 31.92 -5.96
C LYS A 83 9.73 30.68 -6.83
N GLN A 84 8.66 29.94 -6.57
CA GLN A 84 8.28 28.79 -7.41
C GLN A 84 7.92 29.22 -8.83
N TYR A 85 7.26 30.37 -9.00
CA TYR A 85 6.92 30.87 -10.32
C TYR A 85 8.16 31.28 -11.14
N GLU A 86 9.14 31.91 -10.49
CA GLU A 86 10.42 32.25 -11.12
C GLU A 86 11.24 31.01 -11.50
N GLU A 87 11.23 29.98 -10.67
CA GLU A 87 11.90 28.71 -10.93
C GLU A 87 11.28 27.99 -12.12
N ILE A 88 9.94 27.90 -12.18
CA ILE A 88 9.21 27.36 -13.34
C ILE A 88 9.54 28.14 -14.62
N ARG A 89 9.58 29.47 -14.55
CA ARG A 89 9.91 30.31 -15.72
C ARG A 89 11.35 30.06 -16.20
N ARG A 90 12.28 29.82 -15.28
CA ARG A 90 13.68 29.51 -15.58
C ARG A 90 13.82 28.13 -16.23
N GLU A 91 13.12 27.12 -15.71
CA GLU A 91 13.09 25.79 -16.35
C GLU A 91 12.51 25.86 -17.75
N LEU A 92 11.44 26.64 -17.95
CA LEU A 92 10.81 26.81 -19.26
C LEU A 92 11.77 27.44 -20.28
N ASP A 93 12.57 28.43 -19.87
CA ASP A 93 13.56 29.07 -20.73
C ASP A 93 14.70 28.11 -21.12
N VAL A 94 15.17 27.29 -20.16
CA VAL A 94 16.17 26.24 -20.42
C VAL A 94 15.63 25.20 -21.41
N LEU A 95 14.39 24.75 -21.22
CA LEU A 95 13.75 23.79 -22.13
C LEU A 95 13.55 24.37 -23.53
N ASN A 96 13.18 25.64 -23.64
CA ASN A 96 13.01 26.30 -24.94
C ASN A 96 14.35 26.45 -25.67
N LYS A 97 15.41 26.80 -24.94
CA LYS A 97 16.78 26.85 -25.48
C LYS A 97 17.25 25.47 -25.96
N GLN A 98 17.01 24.42 -25.17
CA GLN A 98 17.37 23.06 -25.53
C GLN A 98 16.63 22.60 -26.80
N ARG A 99 15.32 22.88 -26.92
CA ARG A 99 14.58 22.61 -28.16
C ARG A 99 15.16 23.33 -29.37
N GLY A 100 15.58 24.59 -29.21
CA GLY A 100 16.22 25.35 -30.28
C GLY A 100 17.56 24.75 -30.74
N ASP A 101 18.37 24.27 -29.79
CA ASP A 101 19.65 23.62 -30.09
C ASP A 101 19.45 22.25 -30.76
N ASP A 102 18.43 21.49 -30.34
CA ASP A 102 18.06 20.23 -30.98
C ASP A 102 17.57 20.45 -32.42
N GLN A 103 16.75 21.47 -32.66
CA GLN A 103 16.31 21.85 -34.00
C GLN A 103 17.50 22.13 -34.93
N ARG A 104 18.51 22.87 -34.44
CA ARG A 104 19.75 23.15 -35.18
C ARG A 104 20.58 21.91 -35.44
N ARG A 105 20.63 20.97 -34.49
CA ARG A 105 21.32 19.68 -34.69
C ARG A 105 20.64 18.86 -35.78
N ILE A 106 19.32 18.81 -35.80
CA ILE A 106 18.56 18.11 -36.84
C ILE A 106 18.82 18.75 -38.20
N GLU A 107 18.80 20.07 -38.30
CA GLU A 107 19.09 20.79 -39.54
C GLU A 107 20.52 20.51 -40.03
N LYS A 108 21.50 20.55 -39.12
CA LYS A 108 22.89 20.22 -39.44
C LYS A 108 23.06 18.77 -39.92
N LEU A 109 22.47 17.82 -39.20
CA LEU A 109 22.51 16.40 -39.62
C LEU A 109 21.82 16.19 -40.97
N GLY A 110 20.76 16.95 -41.27
CA GLY A 110 20.10 16.95 -42.57
C GLY A 110 21.03 17.45 -43.69
N GLN A 111 21.74 18.56 -43.45
CA GLN A 111 22.72 19.11 -44.39
C GLN A 111 23.91 18.16 -44.60
N ASP A 112 24.44 17.59 -43.52
CA ASP A 112 25.56 16.64 -43.57
C ASP A 112 25.16 15.38 -44.34
N ASN A 113 23.96 14.84 -44.09
CA ASN A 113 23.43 13.69 -44.85
C ASN A 113 23.23 14.01 -46.33
N ALA A 114 22.76 15.22 -46.68
CA ALA A 114 22.62 15.64 -48.06
C ALA A 114 23.99 15.80 -48.77
N ALA A 115 24.98 16.35 -48.07
CA ALA A 115 26.35 16.48 -48.59
C ALA A 115 27.03 15.12 -48.79
N LEU A 116 26.83 14.18 -47.85
CA LEU A 116 27.28 12.79 -47.97
C LEU A 116 26.61 12.09 -49.17
N ALA A 117 25.31 12.29 -49.38
CA ALA A 117 24.59 11.72 -50.52
C ALA A 117 25.13 12.23 -51.87
N GLU A 118 25.44 13.52 -51.97
CA GLU A 118 26.08 14.10 -53.17
C GLU A 118 27.52 13.62 -53.36
N GLN A 119 28.31 13.43 -52.28
CA GLN A 119 29.64 12.81 -52.38
C GLN A 119 29.57 11.36 -52.89
N VAL A 120 28.64 10.56 -52.37
CA VAL A 120 28.42 9.17 -52.81
C VAL A 120 28.02 9.13 -54.30
N LYS A 121 27.18 10.06 -54.73
CA LYS A 121 26.77 10.23 -56.13
C LYS A 121 27.93 10.68 -57.04
N ALA A 122 28.78 11.60 -56.56
CA ALA A 122 29.98 12.05 -57.28
C ALA A 122 31.06 10.96 -57.42
N LEU A 123 31.10 10.00 -56.48
CA LEU A 123 31.96 8.82 -56.54
C LEU A 123 31.44 7.72 -57.49
N GLY A 124 30.30 7.93 -58.16
CA GLY A 124 29.75 7.01 -59.16
C GLY A 124 29.24 5.68 -58.57
N ALA A 125 29.07 5.59 -57.25
CA ALA A 125 28.57 4.39 -56.59
C ALA A 125 27.04 4.38 -56.61
N ASN A 126 26.45 3.61 -57.53
CA ASN A 126 25.06 3.17 -57.38
C ASN A 126 24.98 2.23 -56.16
N PRO A 127 24.01 2.39 -55.25
CA PRO A 127 23.82 1.44 -54.16
C PRO A 127 23.41 0.08 -54.74
N VAL A 128 24.33 -0.88 -54.73
CA VAL A 128 24.05 -2.28 -55.02
C VAL A 128 23.71 -2.94 -53.68
N THR A 129 22.46 -3.39 -53.53
CA THR A 129 22.15 -4.44 -52.57
C THR A 129 22.80 -5.72 -53.10
N ALA A 130 23.78 -6.28 -52.37
CA ALA A 130 24.45 -7.52 -52.73
C ALA A 130 23.55 -8.78 -52.58
N THR A 131 22.26 -8.59 -52.32
CA THR A 131 21.22 -9.63 -52.27
C THR A 131 19.94 -8.97 -52.75
N GLY A 132 19.37 -9.43 -53.86
CA GLY A 132 18.17 -8.87 -54.51
C GLY A 132 16.86 -9.01 -53.71
N GLU A 133 16.85 -8.57 -52.45
CA GLU A 133 15.66 -8.40 -51.64
C GLU A 133 15.22 -6.93 -51.59
N PRO A 134 13.92 -6.65 -51.40
CA PRO A 134 13.43 -5.28 -51.29
C PRO A 134 14.06 -4.57 -50.09
N VAL A 135 14.23 -3.25 -50.20
CA VAL A 135 14.68 -2.37 -49.12
C VAL A 135 13.88 -2.67 -47.83
N PRO A 136 14.53 -2.89 -46.67
CA PRO A 136 13.80 -2.99 -45.41
C PRO A 136 13.02 -1.70 -45.18
N GLN A 137 11.69 -1.78 -45.16
CA GLN A 137 10.87 -0.69 -44.65
C GLN A 137 11.34 -0.37 -43.24
N MET A 138 11.56 0.92 -42.94
CA MET A 138 11.77 1.37 -41.57
C MET A 138 10.65 0.78 -40.68
N PRO A 139 10.97 0.22 -39.49
CA PRO A 139 9.94 -0.24 -38.58
C PRO A 139 8.94 0.90 -38.35
N ALA A 140 7.66 0.63 -38.57
CA ALA A 140 6.62 1.60 -38.24
C ALA A 140 6.77 1.96 -36.75
N SER A 141 6.89 3.26 -36.46
CA SER A 141 6.90 3.77 -35.10
C SER A 141 5.68 3.22 -34.34
N PRO A 142 5.83 2.75 -33.08
CA PRO A 142 4.70 2.30 -32.28
C PRO A 142 3.64 3.42 -32.21
N PRO A 143 2.34 3.10 -32.18
CA PRO A 143 1.30 4.12 -32.07
C PRO A 143 1.51 4.92 -30.78
N GLY A 144 1.81 6.21 -30.91
CA GLY A 144 1.74 7.17 -29.81
C GLY A 144 0.28 7.37 -29.37
N PRO A 145 0.05 7.87 -28.15
CA PRO A 145 -1.30 8.15 -27.67
C PRO A 145 -2.01 9.15 -28.61
N GLU A 146 -3.25 8.82 -28.98
CA GLU A 146 -4.06 9.54 -29.95
C GLU A 146 -4.16 11.05 -29.64
N GLY A 147 -3.74 11.90 -30.59
CA GLY A 147 -4.04 13.33 -30.55
C GLY A 147 -3.10 14.29 -31.28
N GLU A 148 -1.84 13.91 -31.57
CA GLU A 148 -0.89 14.81 -32.22
C GLU A 148 -0.60 14.43 -33.69
N PRO A 149 -0.64 15.38 -34.64
CA PRO A 149 -0.29 15.12 -36.03
C PRO A 149 1.23 14.85 -36.18
N GLN A 150 1.59 13.77 -36.86
CA GLN A 150 2.98 13.40 -37.15
C GLN A 150 3.66 14.40 -38.11
N PRO A 151 4.94 14.76 -37.88
CA PRO A 151 5.67 15.67 -38.76
C PRO A 151 6.14 14.91 -40.00
N GLY A 152 5.45 15.09 -41.12
CA GLY A 152 5.83 14.45 -42.39
C GLY A 152 5.10 14.93 -43.65
N ASN A 153 4.08 15.80 -43.53
CA ASN A 153 3.37 16.31 -44.69
C ASN A 153 3.88 17.72 -45.04
N THR A 154 4.30 17.89 -46.29
CA THR A 154 4.81 19.13 -46.89
C THR A 154 3.84 20.31 -46.71
N PRO A 155 4.32 21.58 -46.62
CA PRO A 155 3.43 22.72 -46.46
C PRO A 155 2.66 22.98 -47.76
N VAL A 156 1.33 22.89 -47.70
CA VAL A 156 0.46 23.47 -48.74
C VAL A 156 0.56 24.98 -48.60
N SER A 157 1.20 25.64 -49.57
CA SER A 157 1.28 27.11 -49.61
C SER A 157 -0.11 27.71 -49.83
N PHE A 158 -0.47 28.69 -49.01
CA PHE A 158 -1.63 29.57 -49.21
C PHE A 158 -1.15 31.01 -49.41
N PRO A 159 -1.78 31.82 -50.29
CA PRO A 159 -2.98 31.53 -51.09
C PRO A 159 -2.70 31.27 -52.60
N PRO A 160 -3.57 30.53 -53.31
CA PRO A 160 -3.44 30.31 -54.76
C PRO A 160 -3.92 31.54 -55.56
N GLN A 161 -3.09 32.03 -56.49
CA GLN A 161 -3.52 32.99 -57.51
C GLN A 161 -4.18 32.24 -58.67
N GLY A 162 -5.43 32.62 -59.02
CA GLY A 162 -6.09 32.15 -60.24
C GLY A 162 -7.62 32.30 -60.28
N SER A 163 -8.10 33.54 -60.43
CA SER A 163 -9.34 33.98 -61.10
C SER A 163 -10.57 33.07 -61.20
N VAL A 164 -11.55 33.21 -60.28
CA VAL A 164 -13.01 33.22 -60.59
C VAL A 164 -13.71 34.11 -59.56
N ALA A 165 -14.58 35.02 -60.03
CA ALA A 165 -15.32 35.99 -59.22
C ALA A 165 -16.31 35.32 -58.25
N VAL A 166 -16.37 35.83 -57.02
CA VAL A 166 -17.29 35.39 -55.96
C VAL A 166 -18.66 36.08 -56.14
N PRO A 167 -19.79 35.35 -56.29
CA PRO A 167 -21.13 35.94 -56.21
C PRO A 167 -21.61 36.08 -54.75
N PRO A 168 -22.46 37.07 -54.42
CA PRO A 168 -22.85 37.39 -53.04
C PRO A 168 -23.79 36.35 -52.39
N PRO A 169 -23.87 36.33 -51.04
CA PRO A 169 -24.31 35.16 -50.28
C PRO A 169 -25.82 35.14 -50.07
N THR A 170 -26.58 34.64 -51.05
CA THR A 170 -28.02 34.37 -50.86
C THR A 170 -28.54 33.09 -51.53
N ALA A 171 -27.67 32.19 -52.01
CA ALA A 171 -28.10 31.10 -52.90
C ALA A 171 -27.78 29.66 -52.43
N PHE A 172 -27.64 29.39 -51.13
CA PHE A 172 -27.30 28.03 -50.65
C PHE A 172 -28.28 27.43 -49.64
N TYR A 173 -29.59 27.57 -49.87
CA TYR A 173 -30.58 26.68 -49.27
C TYR A 173 -31.69 26.36 -50.27
N PRO A 174 -31.74 25.13 -50.82
CA PRO A 174 -33.00 24.55 -51.26
C PRO A 174 -33.70 23.93 -50.03
N GLY A 175 -34.93 24.37 -49.78
CA GLY A 175 -35.73 23.93 -48.64
C GLY A 175 -36.35 22.52 -48.80
N ASN A 176 -36.80 22.01 -47.65
CA ASN A 176 -37.75 20.93 -47.40
C ASN A 176 -37.33 19.47 -47.60
N GLY A 177 -36.86 18.87 -46.51
CA GLY A 177 -36.96 17.44 -46.21
C GLY A 177 -36.36 17.16 -44.83
N VAL A 178 -37.16 16.74 -43.86
CA VAL A 178 -36.69 16.40 -42.50
C VAL A 178 -35.83 15.13 -42.60
N THR A 179 -34.51 15.26 -42.65
CA THR A 179 -33.62 14.11 -42.52
C THR A 179 -33.57 13.72 -41.03
N PRO A 180 -33.98 12.50 -40.64
CA PRO A 180 -33.84 12.07 -39.25
C PRO A 180 -32.36 12.07 -38.87
N PRO A 181 -32.02 12.40 -37.60
CA PRO A 181 -30.63 12.49 -37.17
C PRO A 181 -29.92 11.15 -37.44
N PRO A 182 -28.64 11.17 -37.86
CA PRO A 182 -27.90 9.95 -38.14
C PRO A 182 -27.92 9.05 -36.91
N GLN A 183 -28.50 7.86 -37.04
CA GLN A 183 -28.45 6.83 -36.00
C GLN A 183 -27.00 6.35 -35.89
N VAL A 184 -26.30 6.85 -34.87
CA VAL A 184 -24.96 6.36 -34.52
C VAL A 184 -25.12 4.99 -33.87
N THR A 185 -25.02 3.93 -34.67
CA THR A 185 -24.89 2.57 -34.15
C THR A 185 -23.50 2.43 -33.54
N ASN A 186 -23.41 2.62 -32.23
CA ASN A 186 -22.19 2.37 -31.47
C ASN A 186 -21.93 0.86 -31.43
N GLN A 187 -21.18 0.34 -32.41
CA GLN A 187 -20.67 -1.01 -32.35
C GLN A 187 -19.47 -1.04 -31.40
N SER A 188 -19.66 -1.56 -30.19
CA SER A 188 -18.58 -1.64 -29.20
C SER A 188 -17.47 -2.53 -29.74
N VAL A 189 -16.31 -1.94 -30.04
CA VAL A 189 -15.10 -2.70 -30.40
C VAL A 189 -14.76 -3.64 -29.25
N PRO A 190 -14.57 -4.96 -29.48
CA PRO A 190 -14.20 -5.89 -28.43
C PRO A 190 -12.83 -5.49 -27.88
N VAL A 191 -12.81 -4.89 -26.69
CA VAL A 191 -11.54 -4.51 -26.08
C VAL A 191 -10.81 -5.79 -25.64
N PRO A 192 -9.56 -6.02 -26.09
CA PRO A 192 -8.76 -7.14 -25.61
C PRO A 192 -8.70 -7.15 -24.07
N ASN A 193 -8.67 -8.34 -23.48
CA ASN A 193 -8.50 -8.53 -22.02
C ASN A 193 -9.63 -7.99 -21.11
N ARG A 194 -10.89 -7.96 -21.57
CA ARG A 194 -12.05 -7.59 -20.72
C ARG A 194 -12.18 -8.45 -19.46
N ILE A 195 -11.92 -9.76 -19.56
CA ILE A 195 -11.98 -10.69 -18.41
C ILE A 195 -10.88 -10.35 -17.40
N GLN A 196 -9.64 -10.18 -17.86
CA GLN A 196 -8.52 -9.83 -16.97
C GLN A 196 -8.73 -8.50 -16.25
N ARG A 197 -9.33 -7.49 -16.89
CA ARG A 197 -9.67 -6.21 -16.24
C ARG A 197 -10.76 -6.36 -15.17
N LYS A 198 -11.79 -7.18 -15.40
CA LYS A 198 -12.83 -7.47 -14.39
C LYS A 198 -12.26 -8.23 -13.19
N VAL A 199 -11.42 -9.24 -13.44
CA VAL A 199 -10.73 -10.00 -12.39
C VAL A 199 -9.83 -9.07 -11.57
N PHE A 200 -9.07 -8.20 -12.24
CA PHE A 200 -8.17 -7.26 -11.59
C PHE A 200 -8.91 -6.22 -10.72
N THR A 201 -9.99 -5.64 -11.22
CA THR A 201 -10.80 -4.67 -10.46
C THR A 201 -11.46 -5.30 -9.24
N TRP A 202 -11.96 -6.53 -9.37
CA TRP A 202 -12.48 -7.31 -8.25
C TRP A 202 -11.40 -7.63 -7.22
N LEU A 203 -10.24 -8.15 -7.64
CA LEU A 203 -9.09 -8.43 -6.77
C LEU A 203 -8.60 -7.19 -6.04
N GLN A 204 -8.55 -6.05 -6.74
CA GLN A 204 -8.16 -4.78 -6.13
C GLN A 204 -9.16 -4.35 -5.07
N SER A 205 -10.45 -4.58 -5.28
CA SER A 205 -11.46 -4.30 -4.24
C SER A 205 -11.34 -5.22 -3.03
N LEU A 206 -10.89 -6.48 -3.23
CA LEU A 206 -10.72 -7.46 -2.14
C LEU A 206 -9.44 -7.29 -1.33
N LEU A 207 -8.37 -6.77 -1.92
CA LEU A 207 -7.05 -6.72 -1.28
C LEU A 207 -6.64 -5.31 -0.88
N VAL A 208 -7.29 -4.26 -1.42
CA VAL A 208 -6.99 -2.87 -1.06
C VAL A 208 -8.04 -2.34 -0.10
N TRP A 209 -7.68 -2.34 1.18
CA TRP A 209 -8.55 -1.95 2.30
C TRP A 209 -8.34 -0.52 2.77
N SER A 210 -9.43 0.10 3.24
CA SER A 210 -9.41 1.36 3.99
C SER A 210 -8.72 1.21 5.36
N PRO A 211 -8.32 2.29 6.03
CA PRO A 211 -7.72 2.21 7.37
C PRO A 211 -8.60 1.45 8.38
N GLY A 212 -9.90 1.72 8.44
CA GLY A 212 -10.81 1.00 9.33
C GLY A 212 -10.98 -0.48 8.98
N GLN A 213 -11.04 -0.84 7.69
CA GLN A 213 -11.08 -2.26 7.27
C GLN A 213 -9.83 -3.02 7.70
N ARG A 214 -8.65 -2.40 7.64
CA ARG A 214 -7.39 -3.00 8.14
C ARG A 214 -7.45 -3.25 9.64
N ASP A 215 -7.97 -2.29 10.39
CA ASP A 215 -8.12 -2.42 11.84
C ASP A 215 -9.15 -3.51 12.20
N ILE A 216 -10.23 -3.68 11.43
CA ILE A 216 -11.16 -4.81 11.57
C ILE A 216 -10.44 -6.14 11.33
N ILE A 217 -9.70 -6.26 10.22
CA ILE A 217 -8.96 -7.50 9.90
C ILE A 217 -7.97 -7.84 11.02
N LYS A 218 -7.21 -6.85 11.51
CA LYS A 218 -6.29 -7.06 12.63
C LYS A 218 -7.02 -7.42 13.92
N THR A 219 -8.21 -6.86 14.16
CA THR A 219 -9.03 -7.20 15.33
C THR A 219 -9.51 -8.64 15.27
N VAL A 220 -9.99 -9.09 14.10
CA VAL A 220 -10.36 -10.50 13.88
C VAL A 220 -9.13 -11.39 14.08
N ALA A 221 -7.99 -11.06 13.45
CA ALA A 221 -6.74 -11.80 13.60
C ALA A 221 -6.27 -11.88 15.07
N LEU A 222 -6.42 -10.78 15.81
CA LEU A 222 -6.10 -10.70 17.24
C LEU A 222 -6.98 -11.64 18.05
N VAL A 223 -8.30 -11.66 17.81
CA VAL A 223 -9.22 -12.58 18.52
C VAL A 223 -8.87 -14.03 18.19
N LEU A 224 -8.60 -14.36 16.92
CA LEU A 224 -8.19 -15.70 16.52
C LEU A 224 -6.89 -16.14 17.20
N MET A 225 -5.90 -15.25 17.28
CA MET A 225 -4.64 -15.50 17.98
C MET A 225 -4.85 -15.73 19.48
N VAL A 226 -5.67 -14.91 20.14
CA VAL A 226 -5.97 -15.05 21.58
C VAL A 226 -6.67 -16.37 21.85
N LEU A 227 -7.61 -16.79 20.98
CA LEU A 227 -8.27 -18.10 21.12
C LEU A 227 -7.28 -19.26 20.98
N ASP A 228 -6.35 -19.20 20.01
CA ASP A 228 -5.30 -20.23 19.85
C ASP A 228 -4.39 -20.31 21.09
N HIS A 229 -3.92 -19.15 21.55
CA HIS A 229 -3.05 -19.05 22.72
C HIS A 229 -3.76 -19.48 24.00
N ALA A 230 -4.99 -19.04 24.25
CA ALA A 230 -5.77 -19.47 25.41
C ALA A 230 -5.99 -20.98 25.41
N ASN A 231 -6.28 -21.57 24.24
CA ASN A 231 -6.44 -23.01 24.11
C ASN A 231 -5.16 -23.77 24.49
N ARG A 232 -4.01 -23.28 24.03
CA ARG A 232 -2.70 -23.91 24.25
C ARG A 232 -2.16 -23.70 25.66
N ILE A 233 -2.23 -22.47 26.17
CA ILE A 233 -1.63 -22.05 27.45
C ILE A 233 -2.48 -22.54 28.64
N LEU A 234 -3.80 -22.47 28.54
CA LEU A 234 -4.71 -22.91 29.61
C LEU A 234 -5.12 -24.39 29.49
N HIS A 235 -4.51 -25.14 28.57
CA HIS A 235 -4.80 -26.56 28.33
C HIS A 235 -6.31 -26.87 28.14
N LEU A 236 -6.97 -26.09 27.27
CA LEU A 236 -8.42 -26.22 27.02
C LEU A 236 -8.76 -27.32 26.00
N ASP A 237 -7.78 -27.94 25.33
CA ASP A 237 -7.95 -29.06 24.39
C ASP A 237 -9.14 -28.92 23.41
N GLN A 238 -9.45 -27.68 23.00
CA GLN A 238 -10.53 -27.38 22.07
C GLN A 238 -9.97 -27.33 20.65
N SER A 239 -10.26 -28.37 19.86
CA SER A 239 -9.78 -28.47 18.47
C SER A 239 -10.23 -27.27 17.62
N TRP A 240 -11.44 -26.76 17.83
CA TRP A 240 -11.95 -25.63 17.06
C TRP A 240 -11.16 -24.33 17.31
N MET A 241 -10.74 -24.05 18.55
CA MET A 241 -9.96 -22.85 18.90
C MET A 241 -8.60 -22.88 18.21
N PHE A 242 -7.97 -24.05 18.21
CA PHE A 242 -6.73 -24.30 17.49
C PHE A 242 -6.87 -24.08 15.97
N LEU A 243 -7.94 -24.63 15.36
CA LEU A 243 -8.16 -24.55 13.92
C LEU A 243 -8.44 -23.12 13.46
N VAL A 244 -9.32 -22.39 14.15
CA VAL A 244 -9.62 -20.99 13.77
C VAL A 244 -8.41 -20.08 13.98
N GLY A 245 -7.61 -20.37 15.00
CA GLY A 245 -6.35 -19.69 15.31
C GLY A 245 -5.34 -19.65 14.17
N ARG A 246 -5.34 -20.66 13.31
CA ARG A 246 -4.44 -20.77 12.14
C ARG A 246 -4.62 -19.65 11.12
N GLY A 247 -5.77 -18.96 11.14
CA GLY A 247 -6.04 -17.80 10.29
C GLY A 247 -5.39 -16.50 10.78
N ALA A 248 -4.88 -16.43 12.02
CA ALA A 248 -4.39 -15.18 12.59
C ALA A 248 -3.14 -14.63 11.88
N PHE A 249 -2.09 -15.43 11.75
CA PHE A 249 -0.83 -15.02 11.14
C PHE A 249 -0.97 -14.56 9.68
N PRO A 250 -1.62 -15.30 8.75
CA PRO A 250 -1.77 -14.85 7.37
C PRO A 250 -2.56 -13.53 7.25
N LEU A 251 -3.55 -13.28 8.12
CA LEU A 251 -4.26 -12.00 8.17
C LEU A 251 -3.35 -10.85 8.61
N PHE A 252 -2.55 -11.04 9.67
CA PHE A 252 -1.56 -10.05 10.07
C PHE A 252 -0.52 -9.81 8.97
N ALA A 253 -0.05 -10.86 8.30
CA ALA A 253 0.92 -10.76 7.21
C ALA A 253 0.39 -9.93 6.02
N LEU A 254 -0.86 -10.16 5.60
CA LEU A 254 -1.49 -9.39 4.52
C LEU A 254 -1.64 -7.90 4.89
N VAL A 255 -2.10 -7.60 6.10
CA VAL A 255 -2.26 -6.21 6.53
C VAL A 255 -0.89 -5.54 6.74
N TRP A 256 0.10 -6.29 7.24
CA TRP A 256 1.48 -5.82 7.38
C TRP A 256 2.08 -5.48 6.02
N GLY A 257 1.96 -6.36 5.02
CA GLY A 257 2.42 -6.13 3.65
C GLY A 257 1.80 -4.88 3.04
N LEU A 258 0.49 -4.68 3.19
CA LEU A 258 -0.23 -3.50 2.69
C LEU A 258 0.16 -2.20 3.41
N ASN A 259 0.51 -2.27 4.70
CA ASN A 259 0.98 -1.09 5.43
C ASN A 259 2.40 -0.71 5.02
N LEU A 260 3.25 -1.71 4.79
CA LEU A 260 4.64 -1.51 4.40
C LEU A 260 4.75 -0.96 2.98
N SER A 261 3.94 -1.48 2.05
CA SER A 261 3.94 -1.06 0.64
C SER A 261 3.48 0.39 0.40
N ARG A 262 2.88 1.04 1.40
CA ARG A 262 2.47 2.45 1.31
C ARG A 262 3.63 3.43 1.49
N HIS A 263 4.76 2.96 2.02
CA HIS A 263 5.94 3.77 2.20
C HIS A 263 6.97 3.41 1.12
N THR A 264 7.55 4.42 0.46
CA THR A 264 8.55 4.21 -0.60
C THR A 264 9.76 3.43 -0.10
N HIS A 265 10.15 3.66 1.15
CA HIS A 265 11.21 2.94 1.84
C HIS A 265 10.73 2.50 3.23
N ILE A 266 11.18 1.32 3.64
CA ILE A 266 10.97 0.82 5.00
C ILE A 266 11.88 1.62 5.94
N ARG A 267 11.29 2.37 6.88
CA ARG A 267 12.07 3.15 7.85
C ARG A 267 12.72 2.23 8.88
N GLN A 268 14.03 2.31 9.02
CA GLN A 268 14.79 1.53 10.01
C GLN A 268 14.30 1.78 11.45
N GLU A 269 13.85 3.00 11.78
CA GLU A 269 13.24 3.31 13.08
C GLU A 269 12.03 2.44 13.41
N ALA A 270 11.18 2.15 12.43
CA ALA A 270 10.01 1.29 12.61
C ALA A 270 10.43 -0.18 12.82
N ILE A 271 11.48 -0.63 12.14
CA ILE A 271 12.08 -1.96 12.34
C ILE A 271 12.69 -2.05 13.74
N ASN A 272 13.42 -1.02 14.18
CA ASN A 272 14.03 -0.96 15.51
C ASN A 272 12.96 -1.01 16.62
N ARG A 273 11.84 -0.29 16.44
CA ARG A 273 10.70 -0.36 17.37
C ARG A 273 10.11 -1.78 17.42
N LEU A 274 10.03 -2.46 16.28
CA LEU A 274 9.55 -3.83 16.20
C LEU A 274 10.51 -4.82 16.89
N TRP A 275 11.83 -4.65 16.73
CA TRP A 275 12.84 -5.40 17.50
C TRP A 275 12.69 -5.18 19.00
N GLY A 276 12.51 -3.92 19.43
CA GLY A 276 12.28 -3.58 20.84
C GLY A 276 11.05 -4.29 21.40
N TRP A 277 9.92 -4.26 20.68
CA TRP A 277 8.72 -5.00 21.08
C TRP A 277 8.91 -6.52 21.06
N ALA A 278 9.67 -7.07 20.11
CA ALA A 278 9.97 -8.50 20.09
C ALA A 278 10.75 -8.95 21.32
N VAL A 279 11.71 -8.15 21.78
CA VAL A 279 12.47 -8.41 23.02
C VAL A 279 11.57 -8.31 24.24
N ILE A 280 10.76 -7.26 24.35
CA ILE A 280 9.81 -7.08 25.47
C ILE A 280 8.82 -8.24 25.53
N ALA A 281 8.24 -8.62 24.38
CA ALA A 281 7.29 -9.71 24.29
C ALA A 281 7.92 -11.08 24.59
N GLN A 282 9.24 -11.26 24.43
CA GLN A 282 9.92 -12.52 24.73
C GLN A 282 9.77 -12.91 26.20
N PHE A 283 9.77 -11.92 27.11
CA PHE A 283 9.53 -12.18 28.53
C PHE A 283 8.12 -12.74 28.77
N ALA A 284 7.09 -12.09 28.21
CA ALA A 284 5.71 -12.55 28.31
C ALA A 284 5.49 -13.90 27.62
N TYR A 285 6.19 -14.13 26.51
CA TYR A 285 6.19 -15.39 25.77
C TYR A 285 6.77 -16.55 26.59
N TYR A 286 7.88 -16.32 27.30
CA TYR A 286 8.43 -17.29 28.23
C TYR A 286 7.47 -17.55 29.41
N LEU A 287 6.89 -16.49 29.99
CA LEU A 287 5.92 -16.60 31.09
C LEU A 287 4.67 -17.40 30.69
N ALA A 288 4.26 -17.30 29.42
CA ALA A 288 3.17 -18.08 28.84
C ALA A 288 3.50 -19.58 28.64
N GLY A 289 4.68 -20.05 29.06
CA GLY A 289 5.07 -21.46 29.00
C GLY A 289 5.67 -21.91 27.67
N PHE A 290 6.01 -20.97 26.78
CA PHE A 290 6.71 -21.32 25.54
C PHE A 290 8.23 -21.45 25.76
N PRO A 291 8.95 -22.21 24.91
CA PRO A 291 10.40 -22.37 25.05
C PRO A 291 11.13 -21.02 24.89
N TRP A 292 11.92 -20.64 25.89
CA TRP A 292 12.61 -19.35 25.93
C TRP A 292 13.59 -19.13 24.77
N TYR A 293 14.12 -20.22 24.21
CA TYR A 293 15.05 -20.19 23.09
C TYR A 293 14.35 -20.00 21.74
N GLU A 294 13.04 -20.19 21.65
CA GLU A 294 12.29 -19.92 20.42
C GLU A 294 11.84 -18.45 20.38
N GLY A 295 12.09 -17.78 19.26
CA GLY A 295 11.69 -16.40 19.06
C GLY A 295 10.18 -16.31 18.84
N ASN A 296 9.53 -15.40 19.56
CA ASN A 296 8.13 -15.06 19.34
C ASN A 296 7.86 -14.44 17.94
N ILE A 297 6.58 -14.35 17.56
CA ILE A 297 6.18 -14.00 16.18
C ILE A 297 6.63 -12.60 15.75
N LEU A 298 6.85 -11.66 16.68
CA LEU A 298 7.33 -10.33 16.34
C LEU A 298 8.76 -10.36 15.77
N PHE A 299 9.59 -11.33 16.18
CA PHE A 299 10.90 -11.53 15.56
C PHE A 299 10.77 -11.94 14.09
N ALA A 300 9.76 -12.73 13.71
CA ALA A 300 9.54 -13.07 12.30
C ALA A 300 9.23 -11.82 11.46
N PHE A 301 8.38 -10.91 11.97
CA PHE A 301 8.12 -9.63 11.32
C PHE A 301 9.36 -8.74 11.25
N ALA A 302 10.16 -8.69 12.32
CA ALA A 302 11.38 -7.89 12.38
C ALA A 302 12.45 -8.38 11.39
N VAL A 303 12.70 -9.68 11.37
CA VAL A 303 13.62 -10.33 10.43
C VAL A 303 13.15 -10.14 9.00
N ALA A 304 11.87 -10.36 8.70
CA ALA A 304 11.32 -10.13 7.36
C ALA A 304 11.49 -8.67 6.92
N ALA A 305 11.16 -7.70 7.78
CA ALA A 305 11.34 -6.28 7.48
C ALA A 305 12.81 -5.93 7.20
N GLN A 306 13.73 -6.43 8.03
CA GLN A 306 15.16 -6.17 7.89
C GLN A 306 15.72 -6.79 6.60
N VAL A 307 15.36 -8.03 6.31
CA VAL A 307 15.78 -8.73 5.10
C VAL A 307 15.26 -8.01 3.85
N LEU A 308 13.99 -7.60 3.82
CA LEU A 308 13.43 -6.83 2.70
C LEU A 308 14.18 -5.52 2.47
N THR A 309 14.51 -4.79 3.54
CA THR A 309 15.25 -3.52 3.47
C THR A 309 16.65 -3.71 2.90
N TRP A 310 17.39 -4.73 3.36
CA TRP A 310 18.73 -5.02 2.85
C TRP A 310 18.73 -5.53 1.41
N CYS A 311 17.69 -6.29 1.01
CA CYS A 311 17.51 -6.74 -0.36
C CYS A 311 17.35 -5.58 -1.36
N GLU A 312 16.81 -4.43 -0.93
CA GLU A 312 16.66 -3.25 -1.80
C GLU A 312 18.00 -2.54 -2.07
N THR A 313 18.92 -2.53 -1.11
CA THR A 313 20.23 -1.87 -1.25
C THR A 313 21.26 -2.63 -2.09
N ARG A 314 20.99 -3.90 -2.43
CA ARG A 314 21.71 -4.78 -3.38
C ARG A 314 23.25 -4.68 -3.37
N THR A 315 23.86 -4.59 -2.19
CA THR A 315 25.33 -4.75 -2.02
C THR A 315 25.68 -6.17 -1.57
N TRP A 316 26.89 -6.63 -1.87
CA TRP A 316 27.36 -7.95 -1.44
C TRP A 316 27.42 -8.07 0.09
N TRP A 317 27.87 -7.02 0.79
CA TRP A 317 27.86 -6.97 2.26
C TRP A 317 26.46 -7.12 2.85
N ARG A 318 25.47 -6.41 2.29
CA ARG A 318 24.06 -6.52 2.72
C ARG A 318 23.50 -7.91 2.47
N SER A 319 23.96 -8.58 1.41
CA SER A 319 23.58 -9.97 1.12
C SER A 319 24.25 -10.95 2.10
N ALA A 320 25.49 -10.70 2.53
CA ALA A 320 26.12 -11.48 3.59
C ALA A 320 25.41 -11.27 4.94
N GLU A 321 25.02 -10.04 5.26
CA GLU A 321 24.25 -9.71 6.46
C GLU A 321 22.87 -10.38 6.48
N THR A 322 22.13 -10.40 5.36
CA THR A 322 20.83 -11.11 5.29
C THR A 322 21.02 -12.61 5.51
N MET A 323 22.03 -13.23 4.88
CA MET A 323 22.31 -14.65 5.06
C MET A 323 22.69 -14.96 6.51
N LEU A 324 23.52 -14.13 7.14
CA LEU A 324 23.91 -14.27 8.53
C LEU A 324 22.69 -14.15 9.47
N LEU A 325 21.85 -13.13 9.28
CA LEU A 325 20.65 -12.93 10.09
C LEU A 325 19.69 -14.11 9.97
N LEU A 326 19.46 -14.60 8.75
CA LEU A 326 18.62 -15.77 8.52
C LEU A 326 19.23 -17.03 9.15
N ALA A 327 20.51 -17.30 8.93
CA ALA A 327 21.20 -18.46 9.51
C ALA A 327 21.16 -18.44 11.05
N MET A 328 21.26 -17.26 11.66
CA MET A 328 21.20 -17.09 13.10
C MET A 328 19.78 -17.26 13.65
N TRP A 329 18.76 -16.68 13.02
CA TRP A 329 17.40 -16.67 13.55
C TRP A 329 16.60 -17.94 13.24
N LEU A 330 16.81 -18.54 12.06
CA LEU A 330 16.00 -19.65 11.58
C LEU A 330 15.97 -20.88 12.51
N PRO A 331 17.07 -21.29 13.18
CA PRO A 331 17.05 -22.37 14.17
C PRO A 331 16.09 -22.13 15.34
N PHE A 332 15.78 -20.87 15.64
CA PHE A 332 14.94 -20.45 16.77
C PHE A 332 13.52 -20.07 16.34
N SER A 333 13.14 -20.36 15.10
CA SER A 333 11.88 -19.89 14.49
C SER A 333 10.73 -20.90 14.50
N GLY A 334 10.86 -22.01 15.25
CA GLY A 334 9.94 -23.15 15.26
C GLY A 334 8.48 -22.77 15.54
N THR A 335 8.23 -21.99 16.58
CA THR A 335 6.90 -21.47 16.95
C THR A 335 6.46 -20.26 16.14
N SER A 336 7.34 -19.71 15.30
CA SER A 336 7.12 -18.50 14.50
C SER A 336 7.05 -18.78 12.99
N TYR A 337 6.61 -19.99 12.63
CA TYR A 337 6.38 -20.46 11.26
C TYR A 337 7.62 -20.56 10.35
N GLY A 338 8.83 -20.29 10.87
CA GLY A 338 10.10 -20.37 10.17
C GLY A 338 10.09 -19.85 8.72
N ILE A 339 10.56 -20.69 7.79
CA ILE A 339 10.66 -20.32 6.37
C ILE A 339 9.28 -20.01 5.77
N ALA A 340 8.25 -20.80 6.08
CA ALA A 340 6.90 -20.56 5.58
C ALA A 340 6.35 -19.21 6.05
N GLY A 341 6.66 -18.82 7.29
CA GLY A 341 6.36 -17.51 7.86
C GLY A 341 7.00 -16.37 7.08
N LEU A 342 8.31 -16.47 6.82
CA LEU A 342 9.05 -15.48 6.04
C LEU A 342 8.56 -15.38 4.60
N LEU A 343 8.23 -16.51 3.96
CA LEU A 343 7.65 -16.54 2.61
C LEU A 343 6.28 -15.86 2.58
N MET A 344 5.41 -16.11 3.56
CA MET A 344 4.11 -15.45 3.67
C MET A 344 4.27 -13.92 3.79
N LEU A 345 5.21 -13.45 4.60
CA LEU A 345 5.50 -12.01 4.76
C LEU A 345 6.06 -11.41 3.48
N ALA A 346 7.00 -12.09 2.82
CA ALA A 346 7.60 -11.65 1.57
C ALA A 346 6.57 -11.56 0.43
N VAL A 347 5.75 -12.61 0.24
CA VAL A 347 4.65 -12.63 -0.74
C VAL A 347 3.64 -11.53 -0.44
N SER A 348 3.26 -11.35 0.83
CA SER A 348 2.33 -10.28 1.24
C SER A 348 2.87 -8.89 0.90
N HIS A 349 4.14 -8.60 1.19
CA HIS A 349 4.75 -7.31 0.83
C HIS A 349 4.85 -7.12 -0.69
N ARG A 350 5.36 -8.12 -1.41
CA ARG A 350 5.50 -8.08 -2.88
C ARG A 350 4.16 -7.91 -3.58
N LEU A 351 3.09 -8.55 -3.08
CA LEU A 351 1.74 -8.48 -3.64
C LEU A 351 1.23 -7.05 -3.78
N TYR A 352 1.56 -6.17 -2.83
CA TYR A 352 1.10 -4.78 -2.84
C TYR A 352 2.08 -3.81 -3.49
N ARG A 353 3.31 -4.23 -3.77
CA ARG A 353 4.32 -3.43 -4.48
C ARG A 353 4.45 -3.79 -5.96
N ALA A 354 3.90 -4.93 -6.38
CA ALA A 354 3.89 -5.36 -7.77
C ALA A 354 3.15 -4.33 -8.65
N GLU A 355 3.91 -3.65 -9.51
CA GLU A 355 3.38 -2.72 -10.52
C GLU A 355 2.81 -3.48 -11.71
N ASP A 356 3.46 -4.59 -12.10
CA ASP A 356 3.00 -5.43 -13.19
C ASP A 356 1.77 -6.27 -12.80
N ARG A 357 0.80 -6.30 -13.71
CA ARG A 357 -0.45 -7.02 -13.51
C ARG A 357 -0.23 -8.53 -13.47
N MET A 358 0.69 -9.06 -14.28
CA MET A 358 0.94 -10.51 -14.33
C MET A 358 1.68 -10.97 -13.07
N GLU A 359 2.68 -10.22 -12.61
CA GLU A 359 3.33 -10.47 -11.31
C GLU A 359 2.30 -10.47 -10.18
N ARG A 360 1.42 -9.47 -10.12
CA ARG A 360 0.40 -9.39 -9.07
C ARG A 360 -0.58 -10.55 -9.11
N LEU A 361 -1.03 -10.97 -10.30
CA LEU A 361 -1.89 -12.15 -10.45
C LEU A 361 -1.19 -13.44 -10.03
N ALA A 362 0.09 -13.59 -10.37
CA ALA A 362 0.90 -14.74 -9.93
C ALA A 362 1.01 -14.78 -8.40
N LEU A 363 1.28 -13.64 -7.75
CA LEU A 363 1.36 -13.56 -6.29
C LEU A 363 0.02 -13.86 -5.60
N VAL A 364 -1.11 -13.42 -6.17
CA VAL A 364 -2.45 -13.82 -5.71
C VAL A 364 -2.65 -15.33 -5.85
N ALA A 365 -2.24 -15.91 -6.98
CA ALA A 365 -2.33 -17.35 -7.21
C ALA A 365 -1.39 -18.17 -6.30
N CYS A 366 -0.31 -17.56 -5.78
CA CYS A 366 0.56 -18.17 -4.78
C CYS A 366 -0.04 -18.17 -3.36
N LEU A 367 -0.96 -17.25 -3.01
CA LEU A 367 -1.53 -17.18 -1.66
C LEU A 367 -2.23 -18.50 -1.22
N PRO A 368 -3.06 -19.15 -2.07
CA PRO A 368 -3.63 -20.46 -1.76
C PRO A 368 -2.63 -21.59 -1.54
N ALA A 369 -1.37 -21.43 -1.97
CA ALA A 369 -0.30 -22.40 -1.70
C ALA A 369 0.47 -22.07 -0.41
N VAL A 370 0.84 -20.79 -0.23
CA VAL A 370 1.64 -20.34 0.91
C VAL A 370 0.86 -20.38 2.23
N ILE A 371 -0.43 -20.04 2.22
CA ILE A 371 -1.25 -20.03 3.44
C ILE A 371 -1.40 -21.44 4.05
N PRO A 372 -1.75 -22.49 3.29
CA PRO A 372 -1.73 -23.87 3.80
C PRO A 372 -0.35 -24.32 4.26
N ALA A 373 0.72 -23.94 3.55
CA ALA A 373 2.09 -24.33 3.88
C ALA A 373 2.52 -23.90 5.29
N LEU A 374 1.92 -22.83 5.85
CA LEU A 374 2.14 -22.40 7.24
C LEU A 374 1.78 -23.48 8.27
N ASN A 375 0.80 -24.34 7.96
CA ASN A 375 0.22 -25.28 8.92
C ASN A 375 0.25 -26.73 8.43
N LEU A 376 0.79 -26.99 7.24
CA LEU A 376 0.86 -28.31 6.63
C LEU A 376 1.72 -29.28 7.46
N ALA A 377 2.78 -28.77 8.09
CA ALA A 377 3.60 -29.54 9.02
C ALA A 377 2.85 -29.93 10.31
N THR A 378 1.73 -29.26 10.62
CA THR A 378 0.93 -29.53 11.82
C THR A 378 -0.25 -30.46 11.52
N SER A 379 -1.08 -30.15 10.51
CA SER A 379 -2.11 -31.05 9.98
C SER A 379 -2.79 -30.47 8.73
N ASP A 380 -3.35 -31.34 7.88
CA ASP A 380 -4.16 -30.94 6.73
C ASP A 380 -5.37 -30.10 7.14
N ALA A 381 -6.03 -30.46 8.24
CA ALA A 381 -7.15 -29.70 8.78
C ALA A 381 -6.76 -28.28 9.19
N ALA A 382 -5.59 -28.10 9.82
CA ALA A 382 -5.06 -26.79 10.18
C ALA A 382 -4.69 -25.95 8.95
N ALA A 383 -4.15 -26.58 7.91
CA ALA A 383 -3.83 -25.95 6.64
C ALA A 383 -5.08 -25.42 5.93
N VAL A 384 -6.13 -26.25 5.83
CA VAL A 384 -7.43 -25.86 5.27
C VAL A 384 -8.10 -24.79 6.13
N ALA A 385 -8.13 -24.95 7.46
CA ALA A 385 -8.75 -23.98 8.36
C ALA A 385 -8.09 -22.61 8.27
N GLY A 386 -6.75 -22.54 8.24
CA GLY A 386 -6.02 -21.29 8.06
C GLY A 386 -6.37 -20.58 6.76
N LEU A 387 -6.46 -21.32 5.65
CA LEU A 387 -6.89 -20.79 4.35
C LEU A 387 -8.33 -20.28 4.38
N VAL A 388 -9.26 -21.09 4.87
CA VAL A 388 -10.69 -20.75 4.96
C VAL A 388 -10.90 -19.50 5.82
N MET A 389 -10.30 -19.43 7.01
CA MET A 389 -10.43 -18.28 7.89
C MET A 389 -9.86 -17.00 7.27
N THR A 390 -8.75 -17.11 6.53
CA THR A 390 -8.14 -15.96 5.86
C THR A 390 -9.05 -15.45 4.73
N VAL A 391 -9.50 -16.34 3.85
CA VAL A 391 -10.37 -16.00 2.71
C VAL A 391 -11.71 -15.44 3.19
N LEU A 392 -12.31 -16.05 4.20
CA LEU A 392 -13.60 -15.63 4.75
C LEU A 392 -13.49 -14.24 5.38
N THR A 393 -12.47 -13.99 6.20
CA THR A 393 -12.26 -12.67 6.82
C THR A 393 -12.02 -11.58 5.77
N VAL A 394 -11.11 -11.83 4.81
CA VAL A 394 -10.84 -10.89 3.72
C VAL A 394 -12.10 -10.63 2.90
N GLY A 395 -12.85 -11.67 2.54
CA GLY A 395 -14.08 -11.56 1.78
C GLY A 395 -15.14 -10.72 2.50
N LEU A 396 -15.45 -11.05 3.76
CA LEU A 396 -16.46 -10.34 4.55
C LEU A 396 -16.09 -8.87 4.78
N VAL A 397 -14.84 -8.59 5.17
CA VAL A 397 -14.41 -7.21 5.43
C VAL A 397 -14.37 -6.38 4.14
N SER A 398 -14.02 -7.00 3.00
CA SER A 398 -14.02 -6.30 1.71
C SER A 398 -15.42 -5.98 1.21
N CYS A 399 -16.43 -6.73 1.65
CA CYS A 399 -17.84 -6.41 1.43
C CYS A 399 -18.37 -5.30 2.36
N ALA A 400 -17.70 -5.05 3.49
CA ALA A 400 -18.04 -3.93 4.38
C ALA A 400 -17.64 -2.59 3.74
N GLY A 401 -18.43 -1.54 3.96
CA GLY A 401 -18.20 -0.22 3.38
C GLY A 401 -16.83 0.37 3.72
N LYS A 402 -16.22 1.10 2.76
CA LYS A 402 -14.86 1.65 2.88
C LYS A 402 -14.74 2.92 3.73
N SER A 403 -15.83 3.39 4.33
CA SER A 403 -15.94 4.69 5.01
C SER A 403 -15.39 4.71 6.44
N LEU A 404 -14.94 3.58 6.99
CA LEU A 404 -14.51 3.52 8.39
C LEU A 404 -13.12 4.17 8.59
N PRO A 405 -13.01 5.17 9.50
CA PRO A 405 -11.73 5.73 9.89
C PRO A 405 -10.88 4.72 10.67
N ARG A 406 -9.60 5.02 10.81
CA ARG A 406 -8.70 4.25 11.68
C ARG A 406 -9.16 4.42 13.14
N PHE A 407 -9.19 3.33 13.90
CA PHE A 407 -9.65 3.36 15.31
C PHE A 407 -8.63 2.81 16.31
N TRP A 408 -7.66 2.00 15.88
CA TRP A 408 -6.58 1.55 16.77
C TRP A 408 -5.31 2.43 16.66
N PRO A 409 -4.70 2.81 17.80
CA PRO A 409 -3.43 3.53 17.80
C PRO A 409 -2.28 2.67 17.26
N GLY A 410 -1.18 3.32 16.91
CA GLY A 410 -0.03 2.68 16.26
C GLY A 410 0.57 1.50 17.02
N ASP A 411 0.68 1.63 18.34
CA ASP A 411 1.37 0.67 19.20
C ASP A 411 0.43 -0.27 19.96
N PHE A 412 -0.88 -0.22 19.67
CA PHE A 412 -1.89 -1.09 20.29
C PHE A 412 -1.55 -2.57 20.12
N PHE A 413 -1.28 -3.02 18.89
CA PHE A 413 -1.13 -4.44 18.59
C PHE A 413 0.13 -5.08 19.23
N PRO A 414 1.33 -4.47 19.15
CA PRO A 414 2.49 -5.00 19.88
C PRO A 414 2.31 -4.99 21.40
N THR A 415 1.70 -3.93 21.94
CA THR A 415 1.42 -3.83 23.39
C THR A 415 0.46 -4.92 23.82
N PHE A 416 -0.67 -5.08 23.12
CA PHE A 416 -1.64 -6.13 23.38
C PHE A 416 -1.01 -7.52 23.24
N TYR A 417 -0.13 -7.72 22.25
CA TYR A 417 0.59 -8.98 22.06
C TYR A 417 1.41 -9.35 23.30
N ALA A 418 2.19 -8.42 23.85
CA ALA A 418 2.94 -8.68 25.08
C ALA A 418 2.00 -8.90 26.28
N CYS A 419 0.99 -8.04 26.46
CA CYS A 419 0.10 -8.10 27.61
C CYS A 419 -0.75 -9.38 27.65
N HIS A 420 -1.35 -9.83 26.54
CA HIS A 420 -2.22 -11.01 26.58
C HIS A 420 -1.42 -12.30 26.87
N LEU A 421 -0.18 -12.42 26.38
CA LEU A 421 0.70 -13.54 26.73
C LEU A 421 1.03 -13.52 28.23
N ALA A 422 1.36 -12.34 28.78
CA ALA A 422 1.64 -12.22 30.21
C ALA A 422 0.41 -12.58 31.05
N VAL A 423 -0.78 -12.09 30.68
CA VAL A 423 -2.04 -12.41 31.39
C VAL A 423 -2.35 -13.90 31.30
N LEU A 424 -2.27 -14.51 30.12
CA LEU A 424 -2.53 -15.95 29.96
C LEU A 424 -1.49 -16.80 30.72
N GLY A 425 -0.22 -16.39 30.73
CA GLY A 425 0.84 -17.03 31.50
C GLY A 425 0.58 -16.97 33.00
N VAL A 426 0.23 -15.79 33.53
CA VAL A 426 -0.12 -15.63 34.95
C VAL A 426 -1.35 -16.46 35.33
N LEU A 427 -2.36 -16.55 34.45
CA LEU A 427 -3.55 -17.37 34.69
C LEU A 427 -3.28 -18.89 34.63
N ALA A 428 -2.18 -19.30 34.00
CA ALA A 428 -1.79 -20.71 33.88
C ALA A 428 -0.90 -21.19 35.03
N LEU A 429 -0.27 -20.26 35.77
CA LEU A 429 0.42 -20.52 37.03
C LEU A 429 -0.58 -20.84 38.14
#